data_AF-A0AAV6DC42-F1
#
_entry.id   AF-A0AAV6DC42-F1
#
_cell.length_a   1.000
_cell.length_b   1.000
_cell.length_c   1.000
_cell.angle_alpha   90.00
_cell.angle_beta   90.00
_cell.angle_gamma   90.00
#
_symmetry.space_group_name_H-M   'P 1'
#
loop_
_entity.id
_entity.type
_entity.pdbx_description
1 polymer ?
#
loop_
_entity_poly.entity_id
_entity_poly.type
_entity_poly.pdbx_seq_one_letter_code
_entity_poly.pdbx_strand_id
1 'polypeptide(L)'
;MTRPLKWIAPRIATMDVGSANPTLNRNHVHPIEVRWPPPTEQRAIAHILGTLDDKIELNRRMSETLEAMARALFKSWFVDFDPVRARAEGRDPGLPKPLADLFPARLVDSELGEIPEGWEVGKLGDIAESPRRSLQPHEIGSDTAYIALEHMPRRCIALSDWSTGDGVESNKFEFKRGEILFGKLRPYFHKVGVAPVDGVCSTDIVVVTQRRPAWFGPVLGHVSSVEFVEYTNAGSTGTKMPRTSWADMARYDVVLPPEPVAAAFTGLIGPHIERIITGIHECRALAALRDALLPKLISGELRLPNVEHFLASAPPTITEVPA
;
A
#
# COMPACT_ATOMS: atom_id res chain seq x y z
N MET A 1 -8.65 12.40 6.40
CA MET A 1 -10.12 12.28 6.26
C MET A 1 -10.67 11.52 7.45
N THR A 2 -11.27 12.22 8.40
CA THR A 2 -12.03 11.68 9.53
C THR A 2 -13.17 10.81 8.99
N ARG A 3 -13.13 9.50 9.25
CA ARG A 3 -14.24 8.61 8.90
C ARG A 3 -15.46 9.01 9.75
N PRO A 4 -16.69 9.00 9.20
CA PRO A 4 -17.89 9.33 9.97
C PRO A 4 -18.03 8.39 11.18
N LEU A 5 -18.63 8.91 12.25
CA LEU A 5 -18.96 8.19 13.49
C LEU A 5 -19.82 6.96 13.15
N LYS A 6 -19.19 5.82 12.85
CA LYS A 6 -19.88 4.58 12.40
C LYS A 6 -20.95 4.09 13.37
N TRP A 7 -20.84 4.45 14.65
CA TRP A 7 -21.82 4.06 15.67
C TRP A 7 -23.14 4.84 15.55
N ILE A 8 -23.11 6.10 15.12
CA ILE A 8 -24.31 6.93 14.96
C ILE A 8 -24.80 6.94 13.50
N ALA A 9 -23.94 6.58 12.55
CA ALA A 9 -24.26 6.55 11.12
C ALA A 9 -25.51 5.70 10.79
N PRO A 10 -25.75 4.51 11.36
CA PRO A 10 -26.99 3.76 11.15
C PRO A 10 -28.24 4.51 11.66
N ARG A 11 -28.13 5.18 12.82
CA ARG A 11 -29.21 5.97 13.42
C ARG A 11 -29.49 7.26 12.63
N ILE A 12 -28.47 7.82 12.00
CA ILE A 12 -28.61 8.99 11.11
C ILE A 12 -29.17 8.58 9.75
N ALA A 13 -28.74 7.44 9.20
CA ALA A 13 -29.23 6.93 7.92
C ALA A 13 -30.73 6.58 7.94
N THR A 14 -31.29 6.22 9.10
CA THR A 14 -32.75 6.06 9.26
C THR A 14 -33.55 7.38 9.20
N MET A 15 -32.86 8.52 9.16
CA MET A 15 -33.46 9.86 9.18
C MET A 15 -33.34 10.60 7.83
N ASP A 16 -32.91 9.89 6.78
CA ASP A 16 -32.78 10.43 5.43
C ASP A 16 -34.14 10.82 4.85
N VAL A 17 -34.15 11.98 4.19
CA VAL A 17 -35.31 12.50 3.46
C VAL A 17 -34.93 12.65 1.99
N GLY A 18 -35.74 12.10 1.09
CA GLY A 18 -35.52 12.16 -0.37
C GLY A 18 -35.15 10.80 -0.96
N SER A 19 -35.94 10.32 -1.93
CA SER A 19 -35.79 8.99 -2.54
C SER A 19 -34.66 8.90 -3.57
N ALA A 20 -34.28 10.01 -4.21
CA ALA A 20 -33.27 10.05 -5.27
C ALA A 20 -31.92 10.61 -4.82
N ASN A 21 -31.89 11.45 -3.78
CA ASN A 21 -30.67 12.01 -3.19
C ASN A 21 -30.90 12.12 -1.67
N PRO A 22 -30.28 11.26 -0.84
CA PRO A 22 -30.48 11.28 0.59
C PRO A 22 -30.06 12.63 1.18
N THR A 23 -30.96 13.27 1.93
CA THR A 23 -30.66 14.53 2.62
C THR A 23 -30.97 14.41 4.11
N LEU A 24 -30.09 14.95 4.94
CA LEU A 24 -30.25 15.00 6.38
C LEU A 24 -30.62 16.44 6.80
N ASN A 25 -31.85 16.63 7.25
CA ASN A 25 -32.30 17.94 7.74
C ASN A 25 -31.86 18.16 9.20
N ARG A 26 -31.47 19.38 9.55
CA ARG A 26 -31.21 19.84 10.93
C ARG A 26 -32.29 19.39 11.92
N ASN A 27 -33.56 19.41 11.50
CA ASN A 27 -34.70 19.03 12.35
C ASN A 27 -34.68 17.55 12.76
N HIS A 28 -33.96 16.69 12.04
CA HIS A 28 -33.79 15.28 12.41
C HIS A 28 -32.57 15.04 13.30
N VAL A 29 -31.55 15.88 13.18
CA VAL A 29 -30.31 15.76 13.98
C VAL A 29 -30.47 16.39 15.37
N HIS A 30 -31.14 17.55 15.45
CA HIS A 30 -31.30 18.29 16.70
C HIS A 30 -31.98 17.51 17.85
N PRO A 31 -32.98 16.65 17.59
CA PRO A 31 -33.63 15.86 18.64
C PRO A 31 -32.81 14.63 19.08
N ILE A 32 -31.66 14.35 18.46
CA ILE A 32 -30.86 13.18 18.82
C ILE A 32 -30.26 13.40 20.21
N GLU A 33 -30.81 12.69 21.18
CA GLU A 33 -30.21 12.61 22.51
C GLU A 33 -28.87 11.88 22.44
N VAL A 34 -27.84 12.60 22.90
CA VAL A 34 -26.47 12.08 23.07
C VAL A 34 -26.08 12.19 24.54
N ARG A 35 -25.38 11.17 25.05
CA ARG A 35 -24.83 11.25 26.40
C ARG A 35 -23.73 12.30 26.42
N TRP A 36 -23.82 13.22 27.38
CA TRP A 36 -22.86 14.30 27.58
C TRP A 36 -22.07 14.07 28.88
N PRO A 37 -20.95 13.32 28.84
CA PRO A 37 -20.16 13.05 30.03
C PRO A 37 -19.47 14.32 30.56
N PRO A 38 -19.03 14.36 31.83
CA PRO A 38 -18.30 15.50 32.39
C PRO A 38 -17.03 15.83 31.59
N PRO A 39 -16.55 17.09 31.59
CA PRO A 39 -15.38 17.51 30.80
C PRO A 39 -14.11 16.70 31.04
N THR A 40 -13.89 16.19 32.27
CA THR A 40 -12.76 15.30 32.59
C THR A 40 -12.85 13.98 31.86
N GLU A 41 -14.02 13.33 31.87
CA GLU A 41 -14.29 12.09 31.15
C GLU A 41 -14.22 12.31 29.63
N GLN A 42 -14.72 13.44 29.11
CA GLN A 42 -14.57 13.80 27.69
C GLN A 42 -13.11 13.87 27.25
N ARG A 43 -12.26 14.57 28.03
CA ARG A 43 -10.82 14.68 27.72
C ARG A 43 -10.13 13.33 27.74
N ALA A 44 -10.43 12.47 28.71
CA ALA A 44 -9.81 11.15 28.77
C ALA A 44 -10.27 10.23 27.62
N ILE A 45 -11.55 10.25 27.26
CA ILE A 45 -12.06 9.52 26.09
C ILE A 45 -11.38 10.02 24.80
N ALA A 46 -11.31 11.34 24.61
CA ALA A 46 -10.67 11.95 23.45
C ALA A 46 -9.18 11.57 23.37
N HIS A 47 -8.47 11.61 24.51
CA HIS A 47 -7.06 11.25 24.57
C HIS A 47 -6.83 9.76 24.23
N ILE A 48 -7.59 8.84 24.84
CA ILE A 48 -7.46 7.39 24.55
C ILE A 48 -7.67 7.11 23.07
N LEU A 49 -8.77 7.60 22.48
CA LEU A 49 -9.06 7.37 21.07
C LEU A 49 -8.05 8.09 20.16
N GLY A 50 -7.61 9.28 20.57
CA GLY A 50 -6.59 10.06 19.89
C GLY A 50 -5.25 9.33 19.80
N THR A 51 -4.79 8.68 20.88
CA THR A 51 -3.54 7.90 20.86
C THR A 51 -3.59 6.71 19.88
N LEU A 52 -4.76 6.11 19.68
CA LEU A 52 -4.95 5.06 18.67
C LEU A 52 -4.84 5.64 17.26
N ASP A 53 -5.48 6.79 17.01
CA ASP A 53 -5.42 7.49 15.72
C ASP A 53 -4.00 7.99 15.40
N ASP A 54 -3.28 8.51 16.39
CA ASP A 54 -1.88 8.92 16.28
C ASP A 54 -0.97 7.76 15.87
N LYS A 55 -1.17 6.59 16.48
CA LYS A 55 -0.39 5.40 16.15
C LYS A 55 -0.68 4.89 14.73
N ILE A 56 -1.94 4.96 14.29
CA ILE A 56 -2.33 4.67 12.90
C ILE A 56 -1.62 5.63 11.94
N GLU A 57 -1.62 6.93 12.25
CA GLU A 57 -0.97 7.95 11.44
C GLU A 57 0.54 7.75 11.38
N LEU A 58 1.19 7.46 12.51
CA LEU A 58 2.61 7.16 12.58
C LEU A 58 2.98 5.97 11.68
N ASN A 59 2.16 4.92 11.69
CA ASN A 59 2.40 3.73 10.86
C ASN A 59 2.24 4.03 9.37
N ARG A 60 1.31 4.92 8.99
CA ARG A 60 1.15 5.38 7.60
C ARG A 60 2.37 6.18 7.13
N ARG A 61 2.80 7.18 7.90
CA ARG A 61 4.00 7.98 7.59
C ARG A 61 5.26 7.14 7.47
N MET A 62 5.41 6.15 8.35
CA MET A 62 6.50 5.19 8.25
C MET A 62 6.43 4.39 6.95
N SER A 63 5.23 3.96 6.54
CA SER A 63 5.06 3.21 5.29
C SER A 63 5.42 4.06 4.07
N GLU A 64 5.00 5.33 4.05
CA GLU A 64 5.39 6.31 3.02
C GLU A 64 6.90 6.54 2.98
N THR A 65 7.54 6.64 4.15
CA THR A 65 9.00 6.82 4.26
C THR A 65 9.76 5.61 3.72
N LEU A 66 9.34 4.40 4.11
CA LEU A 66 9.94 3.14 3.66
C LEU A 66 9.79 2.95 2.14
N GLU A 67 8.62 3.30 1.59
CA GLU A 67 8.39 3.29 0.14
C GLU A 67 9.29 4.32 -0.57
N ALA A 68 9.40 5.54 -0.03
CA ALA A 68 10.26 6.57 -0.61
C ALA A 68 11.73 6.15 -0.62
N MET A 69 12.21 5.50 0.45
CA MET A 69 13.56 4.93 0.51
C MET A 69 13.76 3.85 -0.54
N ALA A 70 12.83 2.89 -0.65
CA ALA A 70 12.91 1.81 -1.64
C ALA A 70 12.92 2.35 -3.09
N ARG A 71 12.07 3.34 -3.38
CA ARG A 71 12.03 4.00 -4.69
C ARG A 71 13.31 4.77 -4.99
N ALA A 72 13.86 5.50 -4.02
CA ALA A 72 15.11 6.24 -4.18
C ALA A 72 16.29 5.29 -4.45
N LEU A 73 16.39 4.19 -3.69
CA LEU A 73 17.40 3.17 -3.89
C LEU A 73 17.25 2.49 -5.25
N PHE A 74 16.01 2.16 -5.66
CA PHE A 74 15.75 1.58 -6.98
C PHE A 74 16.22 2.51 -8.10
N LYS A 75 15.84 3.79 -8.04
CA LYS A 75 16.26 4.80 -9.02
C LYS A 75 17.79 4.90 -9.06
N SER A 76 18.43 5.01 -7.90
CA SER A 76 19.89 5.10 -7.78
C SER A 76 20.60 3.88 -8.38
N TRP A 77 20.11 2.66 -8.11
CA TRP A 77 20.80 1.44 -8.53
C TRP A 77 20.52 1.03 -9.96
N PHE A 78 19.29 1.22 -10.47
CA PHE A 78 18.82 0.62 -11.72
C PHE A 78 18.40 1.64 -12.79
N VAL A 79 18.36 2.94 -12.47
CA VAL A 79 18.00 4.00 -13.43
C VAL A 79 19.16 4.98 -13.62
N ASP A 80 19.66 5.55 -12.52
CA ASP A 80 20.75 6.54 -12.57
C ASP A 80 22.14 5.88 -12.57
N PHE A 81 22.20 4.64 -12.08
CA PHE A 81 23.42 3.84 -11.88
C PHE A 81 24.47 4.55 -11.00
N ASP A 82 24.03 5.25 -9.94
CA ASP A 82 24.89 6.07 -9.09
C ASP A 82 26.10 5.31 -8.52
N PRO A 83 25.96 4.05 -8.02
CA PRO A 83 27.13 3.32 -7.51
C PRO A 83 28.20 3.09 -8.59
N VAL A 84 27.78 2.82 -9.83
CA VAL A 84 28.67 2.55 -10.97
C VAL A 84 29.36 3.84 -11.41
N ARG A 85 28.61 4.95 -11.51
CA ARG A 85 29.17 6.27 -11.86
C ARG A 85 30.15 6.77 -10.79
N ALA A 86 29.81 6.61 -9.51
CA ALA A 86 30.72 6.93 -8.41
C ALA A 86 32.04 6.15 -8.52
N ARG A 87 31.97 4.83 -8.75
CA ARG A 87 33.17 4.00 -8.94
C ARG A 87 33.98 4.40 -10.18
N ALA A 88 33.33 4.70 -11.29
CA ALA A 88 34.00 5.13 -12.53
C ALA A 88 34.78 6.44 -12.35
N GLU A 89 34.25 7.34 -11.52
CA GLU A 89 34.88 8.62 -11.17
C GLU A 89 35.88 8.54 -10.00
N GLY A 90 36.09 7.35 -9.43
CA GLY A 90 36.95 7.16 -8.26
C GLY A 90 36.39 7.75 -6.95
N ARG A 91 35.08 8.03 -6.89
CA ARG A 91 34.37 8.49 -5.69
C ARG A 91 33.87 7.31 -4.85
N ASP A 92 33.66 7.57 -3.56
CA ASP A 92 32.97 6.63 -2.67
C ASP A 92 31.49 6.50 -3.10
N PRO A 93 30.99 5.29 -3.42
CA PRO A 93 29.58 5.08 -3.77
C PRO A 93 28.62 5.21 -2.58
N GLY A 94 29.11 5.41 -1.35
CA GLY A 94 28.28 5.53 -0.15
C GLY A 94 27.64 4.20 0.26
N LEU A 95 28.22 3.09 -0.19
CA LEU A 95 27.77 1.73 0.10
C LEU A 95 28.82 1.00 0.95
N PRO A 96 28.42 0.09 1.86
CA PRO A 96 29.35 -0.83 2.49
C PRO A 96 30.19 -1.56 1.45
N LYS A 97 31.49 -1.75 1.73
CA LYS A 97 32.45 -2.34 0.78
C LYS A 97 31.95 -3.64 0.11
N PRO A 98 31.37 -4.63 0.82
CA PRO A 98 30.87 -5.84 0.18
C PRO A 98 29.77 -5.59 -0.86
N LEU A 99 28.97 -4.52 -0.70
CA LEU A 99 27.97 -4.11 -1.69
C LEU A 99 28.58 -3.32 -2.83
N ALA A 100 29.49 -2.38 -2.51
CA ALA A 100 30.20 -1.60 -3.53
C ALA A 100 30.96 -2.50 -4.52
N ASP A 101 31.56 -3.58 -4.02
CA ASP A 101 32.31 -4.55 -4.81
C ASP A 101 31.45 -5.30 -5.84
N LEU A 102 30.12 -5.33 -5.69
CA LEU A 102 29.20 -5.96 -6.64
C LEU A 102 28.98 -5.14 -7.92
N PHE A 103 29.23 -3.82 -7.88
CA PHE A 103 28.97 -2.93 -9.01
C PHE A 103 30.21 -2.81 -9.91
N PRO A 104 30.08 -2.80 -11.25
CA PRO A 104 31.22 -2.47 -12.11
C PRO A 104 31.68 -1.02 -11.91
N ALA A 105 32.83 -0.67 -12.49
CA ALA A 105 33.41 0.67 -12.44
C ALA A 105 33.38 1.39 -13.81
N ARG A 106 32.58 0.91 -14.76
CA ARG A 106 32.36 1.57 -16.05
C ARG A 106 30.95 1.31 -16.60
N LEU A 107 30.51 2.22 -17.46
CA LEU A 107 29.32 2.08 -18.28
C LEU A 107 29.72 1.69 -19.71
N VAL A 108 28.80 1.08 -20.44
CA VAL A 108 28.94 0.67 -21.84
C VAL A 108 27.67 1.04 -22.60
N ASP A 109 27.80 1.31 -23.90
CA ASP A 109 26.65 1.60 -24.76
C ASP A 109 25.75 0.38 -24.94
N SER A 110 24.43 0.60 -24.95
CA SER A 110 23.42 -0.40 -25.25
C SER A 110 22.22 0.20 -25.97
N GLU A 111 21.27 -0.65 -26.36
CA GLU A 111 20.01 -0.24 -26.99
C GLU A 111 19.14 0.65 -26.09
N LEU A 112 19.34 0.62 -24.77
CA LEU A 112 18.64 1.45 -23.78
C LEU A 112 19.48 2.65 -23.30
N GLY A 113 20.58 2.96 -23.98
CA GLY A 113 21.56 3.95 -23.56
C GLY A 113 22.72 3.34 -22.78
N GLU A 114 23.45 4.17 -22.03
CA GLU A 114 24.56 3.70 -21.19
C GLU A 114 24.06 2.80 -20.07
N ILE A 115 24.59 1.58 -19.98
CA ILE A 115 24.30 0.63 -18.89
C ILE A 115 25.60 0.17 -18.22
N PRO A 116 25.56 -0.35 -16.98
CA PRO A 116 26.76 -0.88 -16.33
C PRO A 116 27.37 -2.07 -17.08
N GLU A 117 28.70 -2.13 -17.13
CA GLU A 117 29.39 -3.27 -17.73
C GLU A 117 28.97 -4.60 -17.08
N GLY A 118 28.67 -5.59 -17.91
CA GLY A 118 28.26 -6.93 -17.46
C GLY A 118 26.79 -7.00 -17.06
N TRP A 119 26.02 -5.92 -17.22
CA TRP A 119 24.57 -5.94 -17.16
C TRP A 119 24.02 -6.17 -18.56
N GLU A 120 22.84 -6.78 -18.65
CA GLU A 120 22.22 -7.18 -19.92
C GLU A 120 20.94 -6.37 -20.16
N VAL A 121 20.58 -6.14 -21.43
CA VAL A 121 19.25 -5.64 -21.79
C VAL A 121 18.31 -6.84 -21.91
N GLY A 122 17.20 -6.82 -21.20
CA GLY A 122 16.19 -7.87 -21.24
C GLY A 122 14.79 -7.32 -21.08
N LYS A 123 13.84 -8.21 -20.80
CA LYS A 123 12.42 -7.90 -20.67
C LYS A 123 11.92 -8.18 -19.25
N LEU A 124 10.87 -7.48 -18.81
CA LEU A 124 10.26 -7.74 -17.50
C LEU A 124 9.84 -9.22 -17.34
N GLY A 125 9.38 -9.85 -18.43
CA GLY A 125 9.01 -11.27 -18.44
C GLY A 125 10.15 -12.26 -18.19
N ASP A 126 11.40 -11.82 -18.29
CA ASP A 126 12.59 -12.64 -18.02
C ASP A 126 12.85 -12.80 -16.51
N ILE A 127 12.36 -11.84 -15.70
CA ILE A 127 12.52 -11.82 -14.24
C ILE A 127 11.21 -11.93 -13.46
N ALA A 128 10.07 -11.70 -14.12
CA ALA A 128 8.73 -11.78 -13.53
C ALA A 128 7.76 -12.63 -14.36
N GLU A 129 6.70 -13.09 -13.70
CA GLU A 129 5.58 -13.78 -14.32
C GLU A 129 4.24 -13.41 -13.68
N SER A 130 3.15 -13.70 -14.39
CA SER A 130 1.80 -13.64 -13.82
C SER A 130 1.27 -15.06 -13.62
N PRO A 131 1.09 -15.52 -12.36
CA PRO A 131 0.63 -16.86 -12.10
C PRO A 131 -0.83 -17.01 -12.58
N ARG A 132 -1.10 -18.03 -13.39
CA ARG A 132 -2.44 -18.27 -13.96
C ARG A 132 -3.38 -18.99 -12.97
N ARG A 133 -3.54 -18.42 -11.78
CA ARG A 133 -4.41 -18.99 -10.71
C ARG A 133 -5.78 -18.33 -10.75
N SER A 134 -6.73 -18.94 -11.46
CA SER A 134 -8.13 -18.48 -11.53
C SER A 134 -9.00 -19.35 -10.64
N LEU A 135 -9.86 -18.72 -9.83
CA LEU A 135 -10.87 -19.37 -9.00
C LEU A 135 -12.27 -18.99 -9.47
N GLN A 136 -13.18 -19.95 -9.48
CA GLN A 136 -14.61 -19.75 -9.72
C GLN A 136 -15.31 -19.29 -8.43
N PRO A 137 -16.46 -18.60 -8.53
CA PRO A 137 -17.20 -18.09 -7.36
C PRO A 137 -17.42 -19.11 -6.23
N HIS A 138 -17.76 -20.36 -6.57
CA HIS A 138 -18.05 -21.40 -5.59
C HIS A 138 -16.80 -21.92 -4.84
N GLU A 139 -15.60 -21.60 -5.33
CA GLU A 139 -14.31 -21.95 -4.70
C GLU A 139 -13.84 -20.86 -3.72
N ILE A 140 -14.51 -19.70 -3.70
CA ILE A 140 -14.12 -18.54 -2.90
C ILE A 140 -14.93 -18.54 -1.60
N GLY A 141 -14.26 -18.74 -0.46
CA GLY A 141 -14.89 -18.65 0.85
C GLY A 141 -15.36 -17.22 1.16
N SER A 142 -16.46 -17.08 1.89
CA SER A 142 -17.06 -15.77 2.21
C SER A 142 -16.15 -14.87 3.05
N ASP A 143 -15.20 -15.44 3.80
CA ASP A 143 -14.20 -14.76 4.62
C ASP A 143 -12.86 -14.52 3.88
N THR A 144 -12.71 -15.03 2.64
CA THR A 144 -11.51 -14.85 1.82
C THR A 144 -11.27 -13.36 1.59
N ALA A 145 -10.04 -12.85 1.74
CA ALA A 145 -9.77 -11.45 1.44
C ALA A 145 -10.00 -11.16 -0.06
N TYR A 146 -10.74 -10.11 -0.36
CA TYR A 146 -11.04 -9.67 -1.72
C TYR A 146 -10.48 -8.27 -2.00
N ILE A 147 -9.68 -8.17 -3.06
CA ILE A 147 -9.12 -6.89 -3.53
C ILE A 147 -9.66 -6.56 -4.93
N ALA A 148 -10.55 -5.58 -4.98
CA ALA A 148 -10.89 -4.83 -6.19
C ALA A 148 -10.05 -3.55 -6.38
N LEU A 149 -10.18 -2.92 -7.54
CA LEU A 149 -9.40 -1.71 -7.89
C LEU A 149 -9.67 -0.55 -6.94
N GLU A 150 -10.88 -0.38 -6.44
CA GLU A 150 -11.27 0.67 -5.50
C GLU A 150 -10.50 0.62 -4.18
N HIS A 151 -10.03 -0.56 -3.77
CA HIS A 151 -9.22 -0.74 -2.57
C HIS A 151 -7.74 -0.41 -2.79
N MET A 152 -7.28 -0.46 -4.04
CA MET A 152 -5.88 -0.19 -4.36
C MET A 152 -5.60 1.33 -4.28
N PRO A 153 -4.63 1.76 -3.47
CA PRO A 153 -4.21 3.16 -3.43
C PRO A 153 -3.52 3.55 -4.75
N ARG A 154 -3.46 4.86 -5.01
CA ARG A 154 -2.72 5.42 -6.15
C ARG A 154 -1.31 5.79 -5.68
N ARG A 155 -0.29 5.49 -6.48
CA ARG A 155 1.10 5.89 -6.24
C ARG A 155 1.60 5.53 -4.84
N CYS A 156 1.16 4.37 -4.33
CA CYS A 156 1.56 3.87 -3.02
C CYS A 156 1.50 2.35 -3.03
N ILE A 157 2.56 1.69 -2.58
CA ILE A 157 2.65 0.23 -2.57
C ILE A 157 1.98 -0.41 -1.34
N ALA A 158 1.65 0.40 -0.33
CA ALA A 158 1.04 -0.05 0.91
C ALA A 158 -0.47 -0.31 0.73
N LEU A 159 -0.84 -1.53 0.31
CA LEU A 159 -2.23 -1.91 0.09
C LEU A 159 -2.96 -2.18 1.41
N SER A 160 -3.55 -1.14 2.00
CA SER A 160 -4.14 -1.23 3.35
C SER A 160 -5.63 -1.60 3.41
N ASP A 161 -6.32 -1.61 2.27
CA ASP A 161 -7.76 -1.82 2.19
C ASP A 161 -8.11 -3.08 1.39
N TRP A 162 -9.15 -3.78 1.84
CA TRP A 162 -9.72 -4.98 1.21
C TRP A 162 -11.01 -5.37 1.92
N SER A 163 -11.91 -6.00 1.18
CA SER A 163 -13.16 -6.56 1.68
C SER A 163 -13.09 -8.08 1.75
N THR A 164 -14.24 -8.73 1.88
CA THR A 164 -14.38 -10.18 1.93
C THR A 164 -14.89 -10.72 0.60
N GLY A 165 -14.70 -12.02 0.36
CA GLY A 165 -15.15 -12.75 -0.82
C GLY A 165 -16.66 -12.97 -0.86
N ASP A 166 -17.37 -12.61 0.21
CA ASP A 166 -18.82 -12.60 0.27
C ASP A 166 -19.46 -11.82 -0.90
N GLY A 167 -20.42 -12.45 -1.58
CA GLY A 167 -21.10 -11.88 -2.74
C GLY A 167 -20.29 -11.81 -4.04
N VAL A 168 -19.14 -12.49 -4.15
CA VAL A 168 -18.39 -12.57 -5.41
C VAL A 168 -19.09 -13.52 -6.40
N GLU A 169 -19.60 -12.97 -7.51
CA GLU A 169 -20.40 -13.73 -8.50
C GLU A 169 -19.63 -14.13 -9.77
N SER A 170 -18.39 -13.67 -9.93
CA SER A 170 -17.57 -13.97 -11.12
C SER A 170 -16.18 -14.46 -10.75
N ASN A 171 -15.49 -15.08 -11.71
CA ASN A 171 -14.13 -15.57 -11.51
C ASN A 171 -13.19 -14.48 -10.98
N LYS A 172 -12.20 -14.90 -10.20
CA LYS A 172 -11.16 -14.04 -9.62
C LYS A 172 -9.80 -14.68 -9.78
N PHE A 173 -8.75 -13.87 -9.62
CA PHE A 173 -7.39 -14.37 -9.58
C PHE A 173 -6.92 -14.51 -8.13
N GLU A 174 -6.31 -15.64 -7.80
CA GLU A 174 -5.70 -15.85 -6.50
C GLU A 174 -4.34 -15.14 -6.41
N PHE A 175 -4.11 -14.45 -5.29
CA PHE A 175 -2.82 -13.90 -4.90
C PHE A 175 -2.39 -14.41 -3.52
N LYS A 176 -1.08 -14.37 -3.29
CA LYS A 176 -0.45 -14.68 -2.01
C LYS A 176 0.18 -13.44 -1.40
N ARG A 177 0.30 -13.43 -0.08
CA ARG A 177 1.01 -12.40 0.68
C ARG A 177 2.40 -12.18 0.11
N GLY A 178 2.75 -10.91 -0.13
CA GLY A 178 4.05 -10.50 -0.69
C GLY A 178 4.07 -10.43 -2.22
N GLU A 179 3.07 -10.95 -2.92
CA GLU A 179 2.99 -10.76 -4.38
C GLU A 179 2.54 -9.35 -4.74
N ILE A 180 2.86 -8.92 -5.96
CA ILE A 180 2.59 -7.58 -6.45
C ILE A 180 1.28 -7.58 -7.22
N LEU A 181 0.40 -6.63 -6.92
CA LEU A 181 -0.86 -6.43 -7.60
C LEU A 181 -0.77 -5.17 -8.45
N PHE A 182 -1.04 -5.29 -9.75
CA PHE A 182 -1.04 -4.18 -10.70
C PHE A 182 -2.44 -3.96 -11.28
N GLY A 183 -2.97 -2.75 -11.14
CA GLY A 183 -4.27 -2.37 -11.70
C GLY A 183 -4.20 -2.21 -13.21
N LYS A 184 -4.77 -3.16 -13.96
CA LYS A 184 -4.65 -3.23 -15.43
C LYS A 184 -5.58 -2.25 -16.16
N LEU A 185 -6.71 -1.90 -15.53
CA LEU A 185 -7.69 -0.96 -16.06
C LEU A 185 -7.28 0.47 -15.66
N ARG A 186 -7.17 1.34 -16.66
CA ARG A 186 -6.70 2.72 -16.51
C ARG A 186 -5.34 2.77 -15.80
N PRO A 187 -4.27 2.17 -16.39
CA PRO A 187 -2.95 2.10 -15.77
C PRO A 187 -2.43 3.45 -15.26
N TYR A 188 -2.79 4.56 -15.93
CA TYR A 188 -2.46 5.93 -15.50
C TYR A 188 -2.91 6.30 -14.06
N PHE A 189 -3.81 5.54 -13.43
CA PHE A 189 -4.10 5.73 -12.00
C PHE A 189 -3.00 5.21 -11.08
N HIS A 190 -2.00 4.51 -11.61
CA HIS A 190 -0.80 4.05 -10.90
C HIS A 190 -1.16 3.26 -9.65
N LYS A 191 -2.06 2.29 -9.82
CA LYS A 191 -2.52 1.42 -8.74
C LYS A 191 -1.65 0.18 -8.71
N VAL A 192 -0.64 0.18 -7.83
CA VAL A 192 0.31 -0.91 -7.63
C VAL A 192 0.44 -1.14 -6.13
N GLY A 193 0.35 -2.38 -5.67
CA GLY A 193 0.43 -2.67 -4.23
C GLY A 193 1.05 -4.04 -3.96
N VAL A 194 1.71 -4.18 -2.80
CA VAL A 194 2.16 -5.48 -2.32
C VAL A 194 1.05 -6.08 -1.45
N ALA A 195 0.66 -7.32 -1.72
CA ALA A 195 -0.42 -7.98 -1.01
C ALA A 195 -0.03 -8.23 0.47
N PRO A 196 -0.76 -7.69 1.46
CA PRO A 196 -0.43 -7.90 2.88
C PRO A 196 -0.98 -9.22 3.46
N VAL A 197 -1.79 -9.92 2.68
CA VAL A 197 -2.52 -11.16 3.02
C VAL A 197 -2.59 -12.08 1.80
N ASP A 198 -3.04 -13.31 2.00
CA ASP A 198 -3.51 -14.18 0.91
C ASP A 198 -4.97 -13.83 0.56
N GLY A 199 -5.38 -14.06 -0.68
CA GLY A 199 -6.76 -13.82 -1.08
C GLY A 199 -7.00 -13.87 -2.59
N VAL A 200 -8.07 -13.21 -3.02
CA VAL A 200 -8.49 -13.13 -4.42
C VAL A 200 -8.67 -11.69 -4.87
N CYS A 201 -8.31 -11.38 -6.11
CA CYS A 201 -8.46 -10.05 -6.68
C CYS A 201 -9.38 -10.04 -7.91
N SER A 202 -9.94 -8.86 -8.20
CA SER A 202 -10.70 -8.62 -9.43
C SER A 202 -9.86 -9.03 -10.66
N THR A 203 -10.53 -9.46 -11.73
CA THR A 203 -9.87 -9.78 -12.99
C THR A 203 -9.26 -8.54 -13.66
N ASP A 204 -9.61 -7.32 -13.23
CA ASP A 204 -8.94 -6.08 -13.63
C ASP A 204 -7.60 -5.81 -12.91
N ILE A 205 -7.11 -6.77 -12.13
CA ILE A 205 -5.80 -6.75 -11.49
C ILE A 205 -4.95 -7.87 -12.06
N VAL A 206 -3.69 -7.56 -12.39
CA VAL A 206 -2.67 -8.55 -12.73
C VAL A 206 -1.89 -8.87 -11.47
N VAL A 207 -1.86 -10.14 -11.07
CA VAL A 207 -0.95 -10.64 -10.04
C VAL A 207 0.42 -10.83 -10.71
N VAL A 208 1.47 -10.26 -10.12
CA VAL A 208 2.85 -10.32 -10.60
C VAL A 208 3.73 -10.91 -9.51
N THR A 209 4.54 -11.90 -9.89
CA THR A 209 5.53 -12.53 -9.02
C THR A 209 6.88 -12.64 -9.72
N GLN A 210 7.94 -12.67 -8.95
CA GLN A 210 9.31 -12.86 -9.42
C GLN A 210 9.58 -14.32 -9.77
N ARG A 211 10.35 -14.57 -10.84
CA ARG A 211 10.77 -15.94 -11.23
C ARG A 211 11.79 -16.55 -10.28
N ARG A 212 12.61 -15.72 -9.63
CA ARG A 212 13.55 -16.12 -8.58
C ARG A 212 13.47 -15.12 -7.43
N PRO A 213 13.70 -15.56 -6.17
CA PRO A 213 13.61 -14.67 -5.00
C PRO A 213 14.46 -13.39 -5.13
N ALA A 214 15.65 -13.48 -5.74
CA ALA A 214 16.55 -12.35 -5.95
C ALA A 214 15.92 -11.18 -6.74
N TRP A 215 14.89 -11.46 -7.55
CA TRP A 215 14.27 -10.48 -8.44
C TRP A 215 13.09 -9.73 -7.83
N PHE A 216 12.65 -10.05 -6.62
CA PHE A 216 11.49 -9.38 -6.01
C PHE A 216 11.64 -7.84 -6.01
N GLY A 217 12.79 -7.33 -5.56
CA GLY A 217 13.02 -5.89 -5.49
C GLY A 217 13.08 -5.20 -6.84
N PRO A 218 13.89 -5.65 -7.81
CA PRO A 218 13.87 -5.08 -9.15
C PRO A 218 12.49 -5.13 -9.81
N VAL A 219 11.74 -6.24 -9.65
CA VAL A 219 10.38 -6.38 -10.19
C VAL A 219 9.44 -5.35 -9.55
N LEU A 220 9.45 -5.22 -8.22
CA LEU A 220 8.63 -4.21 -7.53
C LEU A 220 9.00 -2.80 -7.99
N GLY A 221 10.29 -2.49 -8.10
CA GLY A 221 10.79 -1.19 -8.55
C GLY A 221 10.32 -0.84 -9.97
N HIS A 222 10.48 -1.75 -10.93
CA HIS A 222 10.00 -1.54 -12.29
C HIS A 222 8.47 -1.41 -12.34
N VAL A 223 7.72 -2.36 -11.78
CA VAL A 223 6.26 -2.39 -11.86
C VAL A 223 5.60 -1.18 -11.17
N SER A 224 6.27 -0.59 -10.17
CA SER A 224 5.80 0.62 -9.48
C SER A 224 6.38 1.93 -10.04
N SER A 225 7.29 1.87 -11.03
CA SER A 225 7.90 3.06 -11.64
C SER A 225 6.89 3.85 -12.48
N VAL A 226 7.18 5.14 -12.70
CA VAL A 226 6.35 6.01 -13.55
C VAL A 226 6.49 5.57 -15.01
N GLU A 227 7.71 5.23 -15.40
CA GLU A 227 8.11 4.81 -16.73
C GLU A 227 7.36 3.55 -17.17
N PHE A 228 7.21 2.56 -16.29
CA PHE A 228 6.43 1.36 -16.56
C PHE A 228 4.93 1.64 -16.67
N VAL A 229 4.39 2.52 -15.82
CA VAL A 229 2.98 2.92 -15.87
C VAL A 229 2.69 3.68 -17.17
N GLU A 230 3.59 4.54 -17.60
CA GLU A 230 3.48 5.25 -18.88
C GLU A 230 3.54 4.29 -20.06
N TYR A 231 4.48 3.33 -20.05
CA TYR A 231 4.59 2.29 -21.06
C TYR A 231 3.30 1.47 -21.18
N THR A 232 2.78 0.95 -20.06
CA THR A 232 1.55 0.14 -20.05
C THR A 232 0.32 0.95 -20.46
N ASN A 233 0.29 2.25 -20.13
CA ASN A 233 -0.76 3.16 -20.56
C ASN A 233 -0.72 3.43 -22.08
N ALA A 234 0.47 3.66 -22.64
CA ALA A 234 0.65 3.91 -24.07
C ALA A 234 0.33 2.67 -24.93
N GLY A 235 0.69 1.48 -24.44
CA GLY A 235 0.39 0.20 -25.10
C GLY A 235 -1.05 -0.30 -24.90
N SER A 236 -1.87 0.41 -24.11
CA SER A 236 -3.23 -0.01 -23.81
C SER A 236 -4.19 0.14 -24.99
N THR A 237 -5.17 -0.76 -25.07
CA THR A 237 -6.23 -0.70 -26.09
C THR A 237 -7.48 0.04 -25.57
N GLY A 238 -8.11 0.87 -26.42
CA GLY A 238 -9.35 1.60 -26.13
C GLY A 238 -9.14 3.01 -25.56
N THR A 239 -9.87 3.99 -26.11
CA THR A 239 -9.66 5.43 -25.82
C THR A 239 -10.29 5.92 -24.50
N LYS A 240 -11.38 5.32 -24.03
CA LYS A 240 -12.07 5.70 -22.77
C LYS A 240 -11.72 4.81 -21.56
N MET A 241 -11.29 3.58 -21.80
CA MET A 241 -10.97 2.59 -20.76
C MET A 241 -9.75 1.78 -21.17
N PRO A 242 -8.56 2.42 -21.22
CA PRO A 242 -7.33 1.72 -21.59
C PRO A 242 -7.11 0.55 -20.64
N ARG A 243 -6.81 -0.61 -21.23
CA ARG A 243 -6.43 -1.82 -20.51
C ARG A 243 -5.10 -2.32 -21.03
N THR A 244 -4.22 -2.69 -20.10
CA THR A 244 -3.02 -3.48 -20.39
C THR A 244 -3.26 -4.96 -20.09
N SER A 245 -2.30 -5.80 -20.47
CA SER A 245 -2.29 -7.23 -20.21
C SER A 245 -0.91 -7.66 -19.71
N TRP A 246 -0.83 -8.84 -19.07
CA TRP A 246 0.48 -9.41 -18.72
C TRP A 246 1.37 -9.59 -19.96
N ALA A 247 0.80 -9.96 -21.12
CA ALA A 247 1.55 -10.14 -22.36
C ALA A 247 2.21 -8.84 -22.84
N ASP A 248 1.59 -7.68 -22.60
CA ASP A 248 2.16 -6.37 -22.91
C ASP A 248 3.17 -5.96 -21.84
N MET A 249 2.80 -6.08 -20.56
CA MET A 249 3.68 -5.79 -19.41
C MET A 249 5.01 -6.55 -19.50
N ALA A 250 4.97 -7.83 -19.85
CA ALA A 250 6.15 -8.69 -19.94
C ALA A 250 7.15 -8.26 -21.01
N ARG A 251 6.75 -7.43 -21.98
CA ARG A 251 7.61 -6.94 -23.08
C ARG A 251 8.32 -5.62 -22.76
N TYR A 252 8.07 -5.05 -21.58
CA TYR A 252 8.76 -3.87 -21.11
C TYR A 252 10.26 -4.12 -21.00
N ASP A 253 11.06 -3.25 -21.62
CA ASP A 253 12.51 -3.30 -21.60
C ASP A 253 13.06 -2.92 -20.22
N VAL A 254 14.00 -3.72 -19.72
CA VAL A 254 14.66 -3.53 -18.42
C VAL A 254 16.16 -3.80 -18.55
N VAL A 255 16.94 -3.12 -17.72
CA VAL A 255 18.36 -3.42 -17.56
C VAL A 255 18.52 -4.45 -16.45
N LEU A 256 19.05 -5.62 -16.81
CA LEU A 256 19.20 -6.77 -15.93
C LEU A 256 20.60 -6.77 -15.29
N PRO A 257 20.70 -6.53 -13.97
CA PRO A 257 21.95 -6.67 -13.25
C PRO A 257 22.36 -8.15 -13.09
N PRO A 258 23.63 -8.44 -12.76
CA PRO A 258 24.01 -9.73 -12.22
C PRO A 258 23.16 -10.09 -10.99
N GLU A 259 22.78 -11.37 -10.87
CA GLU A 259 21.89 -11.85 -9.80
C GLU A 259 22.36 -11.45 -8.37
N PRO A 260 23.67 -11.41 -8.04
CA PRO A 260 24.12 -10.92 -6.73
C PRO A 260 23.70 -9.48 -6.40
N VAL A 261 23.67 -8.58 -7.40
CA VAL A 261 23.22 -7.19 -7.21
C VAL A 261 21.70 -7.15 -6.97
N ALA A 262 20.94 -7.92 -7.75
CA ALA A 262 19.49 -8.05 -7.57
C ALA A 262 19.15 -8.63 -6.18
N ALA A 263 19.86 -9.68 -5.76
CA ALA A 263 19.71 -10.30 -4.45
C ALA A 263 20.05 -9.33 -3.32
N ALA A 264 21.14 -8.57 -3.44
CA ALA A 264 21.53 -7.55 -2.47
C ALA A 264 20.46 -6.46 -2.33
N PHE A 265 19.92 -5.96 -3.45
CA PHE A 265 18.84 -4.97 -3.44
C PHE A 265 17.58 -5.53 -2.79
N THR A 266 17.16 -6.73 -3.18
CA THR A 266 16.00 -7.41 -2.58
C THR A 266 16.18 -7.61 -1.07
N GLY A 267 17.37 -7.98 -0.62
CA GLY A 267 17.70 -8.11 0.81
C GLY A 267 17.62 -6.78 1.56
N LEU A 268 17.95 -5.67 0.91
CA LEU A 268 17.85 -4.33 1.48
C LEU A 268 16.39 -3.87 1.63
N ILE A 269 15.57 -4.07 0.60
CA ILE A 269 14.18 -3.59 0.62
C ILE A 269 13.19 -4.55 1.28
N GLY A 270 13.49 -5.84 1.36
CA GLY A 270 12.59 -6.86 1.93
C GLY A 270 12.10 -6.51 3.33
N PRO A 271 13.00 -6.13 4.28
CA PRO A 271 12.59 -5.68 5.61
C PRO A 271 11.69 -4.44 5.60
N HIS A 272 11.86 -3.53 4.63
CA HIS A 272 10.99 -2.36 4.47
C HIS A 272 9.57 -2.79 4.10
N ILE A 273 9.43 -3.71 3.14
CA ILE A 273 8.13 -4.26 2.73
C ILE A 273 7.45 -5.00 3.88
N GLU A 274 8.18 -5.83 4.61
CA GLU A 274 7.65 -6.53 5.78
C GLU A 274 7.19 -5.57 6.89
N ARG A 275 7.91 -4.46 7.09
CA ARG A 275 7.50 -3.42 8.04
C ARG A 275 6.24 -2.68 7.59
N ILE A 276 6.08 -2.42 6.28
CA ILE A 276 4.86 -1.86 5.70
C ILE A 276 3.68 -2.80 5.95
N ILE A 277 3.82 -4.09 5.62
CA ILE A 277 2.75 -5.10 5.82
C ILE A 277 2.37 -5.19 7.30
N THR A 278 3.35 -5.22 8.19
CA THR A 278 3.10 -5.23 9.65
C THR A 278 2.36 -3.98 10.10
N GLY A 279 2.76 -2.80 9.60
CA GLY A 279 2.09 -1.53 9.88
C GLY A 279 0.65 -1.48 9.39
N ILE A 280 0.35 -2.08 8.23
CA ILE A 280 -1.02 -2.23 7.70
C ILE A 280 -1.89 -3.03 8.68
N HIS A 281 -1.41 -4.18 9.15
CA HIS A 281 -2.15 -5.03 10.08
C HIS A 281 -2.36 -4.34 11.43
N GLU A 282 -1.33 -3.68 11.96
CA GLU A 282 -1.43 -2.90 13.19
C GLU A 282 -2.46 -1.77 13.04
N CYS A 283 -2.45 -1.03 11.93
CA CYS A 283 -3.44 0.00 11.64
C CYS A 283 -4.87 -0.55 11.61
N ARG A 284 -5.09 -1.73 11.03
CA ARG A 284 -6.41 -2.38 10.98
C ARG A 284 -6.89 -2.79 12.37
N ALA A 285 -6.01 -3.38 13.18
CA ALA A 285 -6.33 -3.76 14.56
C ALA A 285 -6.65 -2.54 15.43
N LEU A 286 -5.85 -1.47 15.33
CA LEU A 286 -6.08 -0.22 16.05
C LEU A 286 -7.39 0.45 15.63
N ALA A 287 -7.71 0.46 14.34
CA ALA A 287 -8.97 1.00 13.85
C ALA A 287 -10.17 0.18 14.35
N ALA A 288 -10.08 -1.15 14.36
CA ALA A 288 -11.11 -2.02 14.90
C ALA A 288 -11.31 -1.81 16.42
N LEU A 289 -10.21 -1.69 17.17
CA LEU A 289 -10.25 -1.39 18.60
C LEU A 289 -10.89 -0.03 18.88
N ARG A 290 -10.49 1.02 18.15
CA ARG A 290 -11.08 2.36 18.23
C ARG A 290 -12.58 2.31 17.95
N ASP A 291 -12.98 1.67 16.85
CA ASP A 291 -14.39 1.57 16.45
C ASP A 291 -15.22 0.77 17.48
N ALA A 292 -14.62 -0.19 18.19
CA ALA A 292 -15.27 -0.96 19.26
C ALA A 292 -15.35 -0.21 20.61
N LEU A 293 -14.34 0.61 20.94
CA LEU A 293 -14.28 1.36 22.20
C LEU A 293 -15.14 2.61 22.18
N LEU A 294 -15.17 3.33 21.06
CA LEU A 294 -15.90 4.60 20.90
C LEU A 294 -17.36 4.55 21.41
N PRO A 295 -18.22 3.60 20.97
CA PRO A 295 -19.60 3.56 21.45
C PRO A 295 -19.69 3.23 22.95
N LYS A 296 -18.84 2.34 23.46
CA LYS A 296 -18.85 1.91 24.87
C LYS A 296 -18.41 3.00 25.84
N LEU A 297 -17.42 3.81 25.42
CA LEU A 297 -16.93 4.95 26.17
C LEU A 297 -17.95 6.09 26.17
N ILE A 298 -18.57 6.39 25.02
CA ILE A 298 -19.61 7.44 24.92
C ILE A 298 -20.89 7.03 25.66
N SER A 299 -21.32 5.78 25.53
CA SER A 299 -22.50 5.27 26.26
C SER A 299 -22.23 5.11 27.76
N GLY A 300 -20.96 5.09 28.16
CA GLY A 300 -20.44 4.78 29.49
C GLY A 300 -20.78 3.38 29.99
N GLU A 301 -21.03 2.44 29.08
CA GLU A 301 -20.93 1.00 29.31
C GLU A 301 -19.52 0.62 29.80
N LEU A 302 -18.50 1.29 29.24
CA LEU A 302 -17.13 1.25 29.71
C LEU A 302 -16.81 2.56 30.41
N ARG A 303 -16.50 2.50 31.71
CA ARG A 303 -16.06 3.66 32.48
C ARG A 303 -14.55 3.64 32.69
N LEU A 304 -13.95 4.82 32.65
CA LEU A 304 -12.53 5.00 32.89
C LEU A 304 -12.29 5.17 34.40
N PRO A 305 -11.60 4.25 35.08
CA PRO A 305 -11.16 4.48 36.46
C PRO A 305 -10.02 5.51 36.49
N ASN A 306 -9.97 6.34 37.55
CA ASN A 306 -8.86 7.27 37.81
C ASN A 306 -8.52 8.23 36.66
N VAL A 307 -9.54 8.79 36.00
CA VAL A 307 -9.43 9.75 34.87
C VAL A 307 -8.46 10.90 35.14
N GLU A 308 -8.46 11.44 36.37
CA GLU A 308 -7.61 12.56 36.75
C GLU A 308 -6.12 12.19 36.77
N HIS A 309 -5.79 10.99 37.26
CA HIS A 309 -4.42 10.49 37.26
C HIS A 309 -3.95 10.20 35.83
N PHE A 310 -4.81 9.60 35.01
CA PHE A 310 -4.53 9.32 33.61
C PHE A 310 -4.14 10.60 32.84
N LEU A 311 -4.96 11.64 32.94
CA LEU A 311 -4.71 12.93 32.28
C LEU A 311 -3.44 13.63 32.77
N ALA A 312 -3.03 13.43 34.03
CA ALA A 312 -1.79 13.99 34.57
C ALA A 312 -0.53 13.29 34.05
N SER A 313 -0.65 12.01 33.67
CA SER A 313 0.47 11.18 33.18
C SER A 313 0.54 11.01 31.66
N ALA A 314 -0.51 11.43 30.96
CA ALA A 314 -0.67 11.23 29.52
C ALA A 314 0.31 12.11 28.71
N PRO A 315 1.12 11.52 27.81
CA PRO A 315 1.91 12.32 26.87
C PRO A 315 0.97 13.05 25.89
N PRO A 316 1.37 14.20 25.33
CA PRO A 316 0.54 14.93 24.38
C PRO A 316 0.26 14.11 23.12
N THR A 317 -0.95 14.23 22.61
CA THR A 317 -1.42 13.62 21.37
C THR A 317 -0.83 14.40 20.17
N ILE A 318 -0.52 13.76 19.03
CA ILE A 318 0.03 14.43 17.82
C ILE A 318 -0.91 15.56 17.35
N THR A 319 -2.21 15.40 17.58
CA THR A 319 -3.26 16.39 17.30
C THR A 319 -3.27 17.60 18.24
N GLU A 320 -2.55 17.56 19.36
CA GLU A 320 -2.48 18.62 20.38
C GLU A 320 -1.20 19.48 20.26
N VAL A 321 -0.27 19.13 19.38
CA VAL A 321 0.93 19.92 19.11
C VAL A 321 0.58 20.99 18.06
N PRO A 322 0.64 22.30 18.38
CA PRO A 322 0.47 23.35 17.38
C PRO A 322 1.56 23.21 16.30
N ALA A 323 1.18 23.39 15.04
CA ALA A 323 2.11 23.43 13.90
C ALA A 323 3.12 24.57 14.02
#